data_AF-A0A9D9XK46-F1
#
_entry.id   AF-A0A9D9XK46-F1
#
_cell.length_a   1.000
_cell.length_b   1.000
_cell.length_c   1.000
_cell.angle_alpha   90.00
_cell.angle_beta   90.00
_cell.angle_gamma   90.00
#
_symmetry.space_group_name_H-M   'P 1'
#
loop_
_entity.id
_entity.type
_entity.pdbx_description
1 polymer ?
#
loop_
_entity_poly.entity_id
_entity_poly.type
_entity_poly.pdbx_seq_one_letter_code
_entity_poly.pdbx_strand_id
1 'polypeptide(L)'
;MANAQAQLDSLTQQRYHLYQTYKETESQHSGIFGNRTKEDQQASIDALTEILAKDDEILDELSRMQDKSRTEMTGKYNEAIQQNNELSQKYADLLELTERQKGWTKESHSTLSEIEENANILKGICLVLALLLIYFIVKFYSIKKI
;
A
#
# COMPACT_ATOMS: atom_id res chain seq x y z
N MET A 1 -7.62 3.09 19.91
CA MET A 1 -7.75 1.80 20.63
C MET A 1 -7.58 1.95 22.13
N ALA A 2 -6.72 2.86 22.62
CA ALA A 2 -6.53 3.09 24.07
C ALA A 2 -7.83 3.36 24.87
N ASN A 3 -8.80 4.08 24.30
CA ASN A 3 -10.07 4.38 24.99
C ASN A 3 -10.99 3.15 25.13
N ALA A 4 -11.13 2.35 24.07
CA ALA A 4 -11.96 1.13 24.09
C ALA A 4 -11.39 0.07 25.05
N GLN A 5 -10.06 -0.10 25.06
CA GLN A 5 -9.40 -1.00 26.02
C GLN A 5 -9.61 -0.54 27.46
N ALA A 6 -9.45 0.77 27.74
CA ALA A 6 -9.68 1.31 29.07
C ALA A 6 -11.14 1.14 29.54
N GLN A 7 -12.10 1.26 28.62
CA GLN A 7 -13.51 1.02 28.90
C GLN A 7 -13.79 -0.45 29.21
N LEU A 8 -13.23 -1.38 28.42
CA LEU A 8 -13.32 -2.82 28.69
C LEU A 8 -12.70 -3.21 30.03
N ASP A 9 -11.53 -2.64 30.36
CA ASP A 9 -10.84 -2.87 31.62
C ASP A 9 -11.71 -2.38 32.80
N SER A 10 -12.35 -1.22 32.66
CA SER A 10 -13.27 -0.69 33.67
C SER A 10 -14.49 -1.59 33.87
N LEU A 11 -15.13 -2.05 32.80
CA LEU A 11 -16.27 -2.97 32.87
C LEU A 11 -15.88 -4.29 33.55
N THR A 12 -14.71 -4.83 33.21
CA THR A 12 -14.18 -6.06 33.80
C THR A 12 -13.89 -5.90 35.30
N GLN A 13 -13.36 -4.75 35.71
CA GLN A 13 -13.15 -4.43 37.13
C GLN A 13 -14.48 -4.31 37.89
N GLN A 14 -15.47 -3.65 37.32
CA GLN A 14 -16.81 -3.54 37.92
C GLN A 14 -17.45 -4.92 38.10
N ARG A 15 -17.40 -5.76 37.07
CA ARG A 15 -17.87 -7.15 37.12
C ARG A 15 -17.13 -7.98 38.19
N TYR A 16 -15.82 -7.80 38.31
CA TYR A 16 -15.04 -8.45 39.36
C TYR A 16 -15.52 -8.04 40.76
N HIS A 17 -15.76 -6.75 40.99
CA HIS A 17 -16.31 -6.27 42.26
C HIS A 17 -17.69 -6.87 42.56
N LEU A 18 -18.61 -6.87 41.59
CA LEU A 18 -19.93 -7.51 41.73
C LEU A 18 -19.81 -9.00 42.11
N TYR A 19 -18.88 -9.72 41.49
CA TYR A 19 -18.63 -11.12 41.81
C TYR A 19 -18.05 -11.31 43.22
N GLN A 20 -17.18 -10.43 43.70
CA GLN A 20 -16.68 -10.50 45.07
C GLN A 20 -17.82 -10.27 46.07
N THR A 21 -18.65 -9.23 45.86
CA THR A 21 -19.81 -8.95 46.71
C THR A 21 -20.80 -10.11 46.70
N TYR A 22 -21.09 -10.69 45.52
CA TYR A 22 -21.90 -11.89 45.40
C TYR A 22 -21.33 -13.02 46.27
N LYS A 23 -20.04 -13.32 46.15
CA LYS A 23 -19.38 -14.39 46.91
C LYS A 23 -19.44 -14.15 48.43
N GLU A 24 -19.31 -12.91 48.86
CA GLU A 24 -19.48 -12.52 50.27
C GLU A 24 -20.91 -12.78 50.74
N THR A 25 -21.94 -12.35 50.00
CA THR A 25 -23.35 -12.66 50.30
C THR A 25 -23.66 -14.16 50.23
N GLU A 26 -22.99 -14.89 49.33
CA GLU A 26 -23.16 -16.34 49.18
C GLU A 26 -22.66 -17.09 50.43
N SER A 27 -21.66 -16.55 51.11
CA SER A 27 -21.12 -17.13 52.34
C SER A 27 -21.99 -16.89 53.58
N GLN A 28 -22.92 -15.93 53.54
CA GLN A 28 -23.81 -15.61 54.66
C GLN A 28 -25.05 -16.50 54.66
N HIS A 29 -25.35 -17.08 55.83
CA HIS A 29 -26.51 -17.94 56.05
C HIS A 29 -27.34 -17.31 57.18
N SER A 30 -28.39 -16.56 56.84
CA SER A 30 -29.14 -15.76 57.81
C SER A 30 -30.26 -16.53 58.53
N GLY A 31 -30.55 -17.77 58.10
CA GLY A 31 -31.57 -18.59 58.73
C GLY A 31 -31.17 -19.08 60.12
N ILE A 32 -32.15 -19.18 61.01
CA ILE A 32 -32.03 -19.55 62.44
C ILE A 32 -31.30 -20.90 62.66
N PHE A 33 -31.21 -21.75 61.64
CA PHE A 33 -30.51 -23.06 61.68
C PHE A 33 -29.31 -23.16 60.73
N GLY A 34 -28.78 -22.03 60.24
CA GLY A 34 -27.72 -22.02 59.23
C GLY A 34 -28.19 -22.37 57.82
N ASN A 35 -29.51 -22.44 57.60
CA ASN A 35 -30.10 -22.60 56.27
C ASN A 35 -30.28 -21.24 55.60
N ARG A 36 -30.25 -21.20 54.26
CA ARG A 36 -30.56 -20.00 53.48
C ARG A 36 -32.05 -19.68 53.58
N THR A 37 -32.37 -18.41 53.82
CA THR A 37 -33.75 -17.92 53.76
C THR A 37 -34.16 -17.65 52.31
N LYS A 38 -35.46 -17.44 52.06
CA LYS A 38 -35.94 -16.98 50.75
C LYS A 38 -35.36 -15.62 50.37
N GLU A 39 -35.13 -14.75 51.36
CA GLU A 39 -34.51 -13.44 51.16
C GLU A 39 -33.04 -13.57 50.73
N ASP A 40 -32.28 -14.48 51.36
CA ASP A 40 -30.90 -14.80 50.93
C ASP A 40 -30.86 -15.31 49.48
N GLN A 41 -31.83 -16.16 49.11
CA GLN A 41 -31.94 -16.67 47.75
C GLN A 41 -32.29 -15.57 46.74
N GLN A 42 -33.20 -14.66 47.09
CA GLN A 42 -33.56 -13.54 46.21
C GLN A 42 -32.38 -12.58 46.02
N ALA A 43 -31.66 -12.24 47.10
CA ALA A 43 -30.46 -11.40 47.01
C ALA A 43 -29.37 -12.03 46.13
N SER A 44 -29.19 -13.35 46.22
CA SER A 44 -28.27 -14.09 45.36
C SER A 44 -28.68 -14.04 43.87
N ILE A 45 -29.97 -14.17 43.58
CA ILE A 45 -30.51 -14.05 42.21
C ILE A 45 -30.34 -12.63 41.67
N ASP A 46 -30.62 -11.61 42.48
CA ASP A 46 -30.51 -10.21 42.08
C ASP A 46 -29.04 -9.85 41.77
N ALA A 47 -28.10 -10.29 42.62
CA ALA A 47 -26.67 -10.11 42.39
C ALA A 47 -26.17 -10.83 41.13
N LEU A 48 -26.64 -12.06 40.86
CA LEU A 48 -26.31 -12.76 39.62
C LEU A 48 -26.90 -12.07 38.39
N THR A 49 -28.10 -11.50 38.51
CA THR A 49 -28.75 -10.74 37.44
C THR A 49 -27.94 -9.49 37.08
N GLU A 50 -27.40 -8.80 38.09
CA GLU A 50 -26.53 -7.63 37.87
C GLU A 50 -25.19 -8.03 37.23
N ILE A 51 -24.60 -9.15 37.64
CA ILE A 51 -23.39 -9.70 37.01
C ILE A 51 -23.64 -10.02 35.54
N LEU A 52 -24.77 -10.67 35.21
CA LEU A 52 -25.12 -11.00 33.82
C LEU A 52 -25.32 -9.74 32.96
N ALA A 53 -26.01 -8.73 33.50
CA ALA A 53 -26.14 -7.45 32.79
C ALA A 53 -24.78 -6.80 32.51
N LYS A 54 -23.83 -6.92 33.45
CA LYS A 54 -22.46 -6.44 33.24
C LYS A 54 -21.68 -7.28 32.23
N ASP A 55 -21.87 -8.60 32.23
CA ASP A 55 -21.27 -9.50 31.23
C ASP A 55 -21.80 -9.16 29.81
N ASP A 56 -23.08 -8.81 29.66
CA ASP A 56 -23.65 -8.35 28.39
C ASP A 56 -23.00 -7.04 27.91
N GLU A 57 -22.80 -6.06 28.80
CA GLU A 57 -22.07 -4.81 28.47
C GLU A 57 -20.63 -5.08 28.01
N ILE A 58 -19.95 -6.05 28.62
CA ILE A 58 -18.59 -6.47 28.24
C ILE A 58 -18.61 -7.10 26.84
N LEU A 59 -19.56 -7.98 26.57
CA LEU A 59 -19.71 -8.64 25.26
C LEU A 59 -19.98 -7.64 24.14
N ASP A 60 -20.84 -6.65 24.40
CA ASP A 60 -21.13 -5.56 23.46
C ASP A 60 -19.86 -4.76 23.13
N GLU A 61 -19.07 -4.40 24.13
CA GLU A 61 -17.83 -3.65 23.90
C GLU A 61 -16.78 -4.48 23.16
N LEU A 62 -16.65 -5.77 23.49
CA LEU A 62 -15.79 -6.71 22.75
C LEU A 62 -16.21 -6.82 21.28
N SER A 63 -17.51 -6.93 21.01
CA SER A 63 -18.05 -6.98 19.64
C SER A 63 -17.72 -5.70 18.87
N ARG A 64 -17.88 -4.52 19.49
CA ARG A 64 -17.51 -3.23 18.89
C ARG A 64 -16.01 -3.15 18.58
N MET A 65 -15.17 -3.62 19.50
CA MET A 65 -13.72 -3.67 19.28
C MET A 65 -13.35 -4.59 18.10
N GLN A 66 -14.00 -5.75 18.00
CA GLN A 66 -13.80 -6.69 16.90
C GLN A 66 -14.21 -6.08 15.55
N ASP A 67 -15.38 -5.43 15.48
CA ASP A 67 -15.88 -4.81 14.25
C ASP A 67 -14.98 -3.67 13.78
N LYS A 68 -14.47 -2.87 14.73
CA LYS A 68 -13.49 -1.83 14.44
C LYS A 68 -12.21 -2.43 13.87
N SER A 69 -11.66 -3.46 14.51
CA SER A 69 -10.46 -4.16 14.04
C SER A 69 -10.67 -4.73 12.63
N ARG A 70 -11.82 -5.35 12.37
CA ARG A 70 -12.19 -5.89 11.05
C ARG A 70 -12.26 -4.80 9.98
N THR A 71 -12.86 -3.67 10.31
CA THR A 71 -12.98 -2.51 9.41
C THR A 71 -11.60 -1.94 9.08
N GLU A 72 -10.75 -1.74 10.09
CA GLU A 72 -9.37 -1.27 9.90
C GLU A 72 -8.55 -2.24 9.05
N MET A 73 -8.67 -3.55 9.30
CA MET A 73 -7.97 -4.58 8.52
C MET A 73 -8.43 -4.61 7.07
N THR A 74 -9.74 -4.48 6.83
CA THR A 74 -10.32 -4.42 5.48
C THR A 74 -9.84 -3.17 4.74
N GLY A 75 -9.81 -2.01 5.42
CA GLY A 75 -9.27 -0.77 4.86
C GLY A 75 -7.81 -0.91 4.44
N LYS A 76 -6.95 -1.40 5.33
CA LYS A 76 -5.53 -1.64 5.04
C LYS A 76 -5.31 -2.63 3.90
N TYR A 77 -6.12 -3.69 3.83
CA TYR A 77 -6.05 -4.68 2.76
C TYR A 77 -6.40 -4.06 1.40
N ASN A 78 -7.45 -3.25 1.34
CA ASN A 78 -7.84 -2.54 0.11
C ASN A 78 -6.78 -1.53 -0.33
N GLU A 79 -6.21 -0.76 0.61
CA GLU A 79 -5.09 0.15 0.33
C GLU A 79 -3.88 -0.60 -0.24
N ALA A 80 -3.53 -1.76 0.33
CA ALA A 80 -2.43 -2.58 -0.17
C ALA A 80 -2.68 -3.09 -1.60
N ILE A 81 -3.91 -3.52 -1.92
CA ILE A 81 -4.29 -3.90 -3.29
C ILE A 81 -4.12 -2.71 -4.23
N GLN A 82 -4.60 -1.53 -3.84
CA GLN A 82 -4.50 -0.34 -4.66
C GLN A 82 -3.04 0.03 -4.94
N GLN A 83 -2.20 0.05 -3.91
CA GLN A 83 -0.77 0.32 -4.05
C GLN A 83 -0.09 -0.68 -4.98
N ASN A 84 -0.43 -1.97 -4.88
CA ASN A 84 0.12 -2.99 -5.76
C ASN A 84 -0.30 -2.80 -7.22
N ASN A 85 -1.56 -2.42 -7.45
CA ASN A 85 -2.07 -2.12 -8.79
C ASN A 85 -1.38 -0.88 -9.39
N GLU A 86 -1.26 0.20 -8.61
CA GLU A 86 -0.54 1.41 -9.03
C GLU A 86 0.93 1.13 -9.33
N LEU A 87 1.58 0.31 -8.51
CA LEU A 87 2.96 -0.10 -8.71
C LEU A 87 3.10 -0.93 -9.99
N SER A 88 2.18 -1.87 -10.23
CA SER A 88 2.15 -2.69 -11.45
C SER A 88 1.96 -1.84 -12.71
N GLN A 89 1.11 -0.81 -12.66
CA GLN A 89 0.95 0.16 -13.75
C GLN A 89 2.24 0.93 -14.01
N LYS A 90 2.88 1.47 -12.96
CA LYS A 90 4.16 2.17 -13.10
C LYS A 90 5.24 1.27 -13.70
N TYR A 91 5.29 0.00 -13.31
CA TYR A 91 6.22 -0.96 -13.91
C TYR A 91 5.96 -1.16 -15.41
N ALA A 92 4.68 -1.28 -15.81
CA ALA A 92 4.32 -1.39 -17.23
C ALA A 92 4.74 -0.13 -18.01
N ASP A 93 4.47 1.06 -17.48
CA ASP A 93 4.85 2.34 -18.10
C ASP A 93 6.37 2.47 -18.26
N LEU A 94 7.14 2.07 -17.24
CA LEU A 94 8.60 2.08 -17.29
C LEU A 94 9.15 1.12 -18.34
N LEU A 95 8.52 -0.05 -18.50
CA LEU A 95 8.89 -1.00 -19.53
C LEU A 95 8.60 -0.43 -20.92
N GLU A 96 7.44 0.19 -21.13
CA GLU A 96 7.08 0.87 -22.39
C GLU A 96 8.08 1.99 -22.72
N LEU A 97 8.42 2.84 -21.76
CA LEU A 97 9.41 3.91 -21.95
C LEU A 97 10.78 3.37 -22.32
N THR A 98 11.19 2.26 -21.69
CA THR A 98 12.47 1.60 -21.97
C THR A 98 12.49 1.03 -23.40
N GLU A 99 11.41 0.38 -23.82
CA GLU A 99 11.25 -0.13 -25.18
C GLU A 99 11.27 1.00 -26.20
N ARG A 100 10.57 2.10 -25.92
CA ARG A 100 10.56 3.30 -26.77
C ARG A 100 11.95 3.93 -26.89
N GLN A 101 12.70 4.04 -25.81
CA GLN A 101 14.09 4.54 -25.84
C GLN A 101 15.00 3.65 -26.68
N LYS A 102 14.86 2.32 -26.56
CA LYS A 102 15.61 1.37 -27.38
C LYS A 102 15.27 1.52 -28.86
N GLY A 103 13.99 1.71 -29.19
CA GLY A 103 13.52 1.99 -30.54
C GLY A 103 14.12 3.28 -31.10
N TRP A 104 14.02 4.38 -30.35
CA TRP A 104 14.58 5.68 -30.73
C TRP A 104 16.10 5.62 -30.95
N THR A 105 16.82 4.89 -30.10
CA THR A 105 18.28 4.73 -30.24
C THR A 105 18.63 3.98 -31.52
N LYS A 106 17.86 2.93 -31.87
CA LYS A 106 18.06 2.17 -33.10
C LYS A 106 17.79 3.01 -34.35
N GLU A 107 16.69 3.76 -34.35
CA GLU A 107 16.32 4.66 -35.45
C GLU A 107 17.32 5.82 -35.60
N SER A 108 17.78 6.39 -34.48
CA SER A 108 18.84 7.40 -34.48
C SER A 108 20.14 6.87 -35.08
N HIS A 109 20.49 5.61 -34.80
CA HIS A 109 21.70 5.01 -35.35
C HIS A 109 21.56 4.71 -36.86
N SER A 110 20.40 4.27 -37.33
CA SER A 110 20.16 4.08 -38.77
C SER A 110 20.17 5.40 -39.52
N THR A 111 19.53 6.45 -38.99
CA THR A 111 19.53 7.77 -39.61
C THR A 111 20.92 8.41 -39.63
N LEU A 112 21.71 8.25 -38.56
CA LEU A 112 23.12 8.67 -38.55
C LEU A 112 23.94 7.95 -39.63
N SER A 113 23.78 6.64 -39.76
CA SER A 113 24.47 5.86 -40.81
C SER A 113 24.10 6.33 -42.22
N GLU A 114 22.82 6.60 -42.48
CA GLU A 114 22.36 7.14 -43.78
C GLU A 114 22.93 8.54 -44.05
N ILE A 115 22.99 9.40 -43.03
CA ILE A 115 23.58 10.73 -43.14
C ILE A 115 25.09 10.63 -43.40
N GLU A 116 25.80 9.74 -42.70
CA GLU A 116 27.23 9.50 -42.90
C GLU A 116 27.54 8.98 -44.31
N GLU A 117 26.74 8.05 -44.83
CA GLU A 117 26.86 7.55 -46.20
C GLU A 117 26.67 8.67 -47.23
N ASN A 118 25.59 9.45 -47.09
CA ASN A 118 25.34 10.60 -47.95
C ASN A 118 26.45 11.67 -47.87
N ALA A 119 26.97 11.95 -46.67
CA ALA A 119 28.07 12.87 -46.47
C ALA A 119 29.36 12.36 -47.14
N ASN A 120 29.62 11.05 -47.09
CA ASN A 120 30.78 10.44 -47.75
C ASN A 120 30.66 10.49 -49.28
N ILE A 121 29.47 10.23 -49.83
CA ILE A 121 29.21 10.40 -51.27
C ILE A 121 29.44 11.85 -51.69
N LEU A 122 28.91 12.82 -50.93
CA LEU A 122 29.10 14.24 -51.21
C LEU A 122 30.58 14.64 -51.19
N LYS A 123 31.33 14.18 -50.18
CA LYS A 123 32.80 14.38 -50.10
C LYS A 123 33.51 13.81 -51.33
N GLY A 124 33.11 12.61 -51.78
CA GLY A 124 33.63 11.98 -53.00
C GLY A 124 33.38 12.81 -54.25
N ILE A 125 32.15 13.31 -54.44
CA ILE A 125 31.78 14.19 -55.55
C ILE A 125 32.60 15.47 -55.52
N CYS A 126 32.73 16.11 -54.36
CA CYS A 126 33.55 17.31 -54.19
C CYS A 126 35.02 17.07 -54.59
N LEU A 127 35.59 15.91 -54.25
CA LEU A 127 36.96 15.56 -54.61
C LEU A 127 37.12 15.40 -56.13
N VAL A 128 36.18 14.71 -56.80
CA VAL A 128 36.20 14.55 -58.26
C VAL A 128 36.07 15.91 -58.97
N LEU A 129 35.17 16.77 -58.51
CA LEU A 129 35.01 18.12 -59.07
C LEU A 129 36.27 18.96 -58.88
N ALA A 130 36.94 18.87 -57.72
CA ALA A 130 38.21 19.54 -57.48
C ALA A 130 39.31 19.07 -58.45
N LEU A 131 39.41 17.75 -58.70
CA LEU A 131 40.37 17.20 -59.66
C LEU A 131 40.07 17.64 -61.10
N LEU A 132 38.79 17.68 -61.50
CA LEU A 132 38.39 18.18 -62.82
C LEU A 132 38.75 19.66 -62.99
N LEU A 133 38.51 20.49 -61.97
CA LEU A 133 38.91 21.90 -61.99
C LEU A 133 40.42 22.07 -62.15
N ILE A 134 41.22 21.30 -61.40
CA ILE A 134 42.68 21.30 -61.53
C ILE A 134 43.10 20.91 -62.95
N TYR A 135 42.52 19.85 -63.51
CA TYR A 135 42.78 19.42 -64.90
C TYR A 135 42.47 20.53 -65.92
N PHE A 136 41.31 21.18 -65.79
CA PHE A 136 40.92 22.29 -66.67
C PHE A 136 41.89 23.47 -66.57
N ILE A 137 42.32 23.83 -65.37
CA ILE A 137 43.31 24.91 -65.14
C ILE A 137 44.62 24.56 -65.83
N VAL A 138 45.17 23.36 -65.61
CA VAL A 138 46.41 22.92 -66.26
C VAL A 138 46.30 22.96 -67.78
N LYS A 139 45.22 22.40 -68.33
CA LYS A 139 44.96 22.37 -69.78
C LYS A 139 44.83 23.78 -70.38
N PHE A 140 44.20 24.70 -69.67
CA PHE A 140 44.07 26.09 -70.08
C PHE A 140 45.44 26.79 -70.16
N TYR A 141 46.29 26.60 -69.14
CA TYR A 141 47.64 27.18 -69.14
C TYR A 141 48.57 26.56 -70.20
N SER A 142 48.41 25.26 -70.52
CA SER A 142 49.17 24.62 -71.61
C SER A 142 48.81 25.16 -72.99
N ILE A 143 47.54 25.46 -73.25
CA ILE A 143 47.10 26.02 -74.54
C ILE A 143 47.59 27.46 -74.73
N LYS A 144 47.64 28.26 -73.66
CA LYS A 144 48.09 29.66 -73.73
C LYS A 144 49.61 29.82 -73.88
N LYS A 145 50.38 28.73 -73.76
CA LYS A 145 51.84 28.69 -73.91
C LYS A 145 52.31 28.27 -75.31
N ILE A 146 51.39 28.11 -76.26
CA ILE A 146 51.63 28.03 -77.70
C ILE A 146 51.25 29.39 -78.29
#